data_AF-A0A662SC54-F1
#
_entry.id   AF-A0A662SC54-F1
#
_cell.length_a   1.000
_cell.length_b   1.000
_cell.length_c   1.000
_cell.angle_alpha   90.00
_cell.angle_beta   90.00
_cell.angle_gamma   90.00
#
_symmetry.space_group_name_H-M   'P 1'
#
loop_
_entity.id
_entity.type
_entity.pdbx_description
1 polymer ?
#
loop_
_entity_poly.entity_id
_entity_poly.type
_entity_poly.pdbx_seq_one_letter_code
_entity_poly.pdbx_strand_id
1 'polypeptide(L)'
;MPVDTKKPEILVILVLVALQTLYLLAGLFGVVETNIEMPWILIWTAISLLALYGLYMAHTWSWWLTFFYSIYAILNNLGAIFTGADTTTVLRFLLMILMVALLTKKSVIAEYRPNLTYIEGW
;
A
#
# COMPACT_ATOMS: atom_id res chain seq x y z
N MET A 1 19.16 -1.51 6.15
CA MET A 1 19.71 -2.11 4.91
C MET A 1 18.57 -2.20 3.93
N PRO A 2 18.77 -2.00 2.62
CA PRO A 2 17.70 -2.17 1.65
C PRO A 2 17.11 -3.58 1.68
N VAL A 3 15.82 -3.71 1.37
CA VAL A 3 15.14 -5.00 1.28
C VAL A 3 15.67 -5.86 0.13
N ASP A 4 15.56 -7.18 0.27
CA ASP A 4 15.90 -8.11 -0.78
C ASP A 4 14.86 -8.09 -1.91
N THR A 5 15.18 -7.37 -2.99
CA THR A 5 14.36 -7.23 -4.19
C THR A 5 14.33 -8.47 -5.07
N LYS A 6 15.13 -9.51 -4.76
CA LYS A 6 15.01 -10.83 -5.42
C LYS A 6 13.80 -11.61 -4.94
N LYS A 7 13.23 -11.26 -3.78
CA LYS A 7 11.98 -11.84 -3.28
C LYS A 7 10.81 -11.26 -4.07
N PRO A 8 10.04 -12.08 -4.81
CA PRO A 8 8.99 -11.58 -5.68
C PRO A 8 7.89 -10.84 -4.89
N GLU A 9 7.59 -11.27 -3.66
CA GLU A 9 6.63 -10.58 -2.80
C GLU A 9 7.03 -9.13 -2.50
N ILE A 10 8.31 -8.92 -2.16
CA ILE A 10 8.85 -7.60 -1.84
C ILE A 10 8.80 -6.71 -3.08
N LEU A 11 9.19 -7.26 -4.24
CA LEU A 11 9.15 -6.53 -5.49
C LEU A 11 7.72 -6.10 -5.84
N VAL A 12 6.74 -7.00 -5.70
CA VAL A 12 5.33 -6.67 -5.97
C VAL A 12 4.81 -5.60 -5.01
N ILE A 13 5.12 -5.69 -3.71
CA ILE A 13 4.75 -4.65 -2.73
C ILE A 13 5.32 -3.29 -3.17
N LEU A 14 6.62 -3.23 -3.49
CA LEU A 14 7.27 -1.98 -3.93
C LEU A 14 6.65 -1.43 -5.20
N VAL A 15 6.35 -2.27 -6.18
CA VAL A 15 5.70 -1.86 -7.44
C VAL A 15 4.30 -1.32 -7.19
N LEU A 16 3.50 -1.98 -6.36
CA LEU A 16 2.14 -1.52 -6.04
C LEU A 16 2.15 -0.15 -5.34
N VAL A 17 3.06 0.06 -4.39
CA VAL A 17 3.22 1.37 -3.74
C VAL A 17 3.74 2.41 -4.72
N ALA A 18 4.72 2.07 -5.57
CA ALA A 18 5.23 2.97 -6.59
C ALA A 18 4.16 3.39 -7.61
N LEU A 19 3.30 2.46 -8.05
CA LEU A 19 2.17 2.79 -8.93
C LEU A 19 1.19 3.74 -8.25
N GLN A 20 0.90 3.55 -6.96
CA GLN A 20 0.08 4.49 -6.19
C GLN A 20 0.75 5.87 -6.10
N THR A 21 2.06 5.92 -5.86
CA THR A 21 2.82 7.19 -5.84
C THR A 21 2.74 7.89 -7.20
N LEU A 22 2.94 7.17 -8.29
CA LEU A 22 2.86 7.70 -9.65
C LEU A 22 1.45 8.19 -9.99
N TYR A 23 0.41 7.47 -9.56
CA TYR A 23 -0.98 7.90 -9.72
C TYR A 23 -1.25 9.23 -9.00
N LEU A 24 -0.79 9.35 -7.75
CA LEU A 24 -0.95 10.58 -6.96
C LEU A 24 -0.14 11.74 -7.54
N LEU A 25 1.09 11.49 -8.01
CA LEU A 25 1.90 12.48 -8.73
C LEU A 25 1.22 12.94 -10.01
N ALA A 26 0.70 12.01 -10.82
CA ALA A 26 -0.06 12.34 -12.01
C ALA A 26 -1.29 13.21 -11.66
N GLY A 27 -1.97 12.92 -10.56
CA GLY A 27 -3.07 13.75 -10.06
C GLY A 27 -2.65 15.15 -9.63
N LEU A 28 -1.48 15.30 -8.99
CA LEU A 28 -0.93 16.62 -8.61
C LEU A 28 -0.67 17.51 -9.84
N PHE A 29 -0.22 16.92 -10.93
CA PHE A 29 0.04 17.63 -12.18
C PHE A 29 -1.21 17.75 -13.07
N GLY A 30 -2.39 17.30 -12.60
CA GLY A 30 -3.63 17.35 -13.37
C GLY A 30 -3.65 16.40 -14.58
N VAL A 31 -2.76 15.41 -14.63
CA VAL A 31 -2.70 14.41 -15.70
C VAL A 31 -3.83 13.39 -15.56
N VAL A 32 -4.26 13.10 -14.33
CA VAL A 32 -5.39 12.21 -14.04
C VAL A 32 -6.32 12.83 -12.99
N GLU A 33 -7.61 12.53 -13.08
CA GLU A 33 -8.60 12.96 -12.10
C GLU A 33 -8.59 12.02 -10.89
N THR A 34 -8.47 12.58 -9.68
CA THR A 34 -8.30 11.77 -8.46
C THR A 34 -9.46 11.87 -7.47
N ASN A 35 -10.37 12.83 -7.64
CA ASN A 35 -11.43 13.16 -6.68
C ASN A 35 -10.91 13.46 -5.25
N ILE A 36 -9.63 13.82 -5.12
CA ILE A 36 -8.99 14.20 -3.85
C ILE A 36 -8.72 15.70 -3.92
N GLU A 37 -9.08 16.45 -2.87
CA GLU A 37 -8.81 17.89 -2.82
C GLU A 37 -7.29 18.18 -2.79
N MET A 38 -6.89 19.31 -3.37
CA MET A 38 -5.48 19.68 -3.59
C MET A 38 -4.58 19.57 -2.33
N PRO A 39 -5.01 20.02 -1.13
CA PRO A 39 -4.18 19.87 0.08
C PRO A 39 -3.95 18.40 0.44
N TRP A 40 -4.96 17.55 0.26
CA TRP A 40 -4.89 16.15 0.61
C TRP A 40 -4.06 15.34 -0.36
N ILE A 41 -4.14 15.62 -1.67
CA ILE A 41 -3.32 14.91 -2.66
C ILE A 41 -1.82 15.18 -2.46
N LEU A 42 -1.43 16.38 -2.02
CA LEU A 42 -0.04 16.69 -1.64
C LEU A 42 0.42 15.83 -0.45
N ILE A 43 -0.40 15.79 0.60
CA ILE A 43 -0.11 14.99 1.82
C ILE A 43 0.00 13.51 1.45
N TRP A 44 -0.97 12.97 0.71
CA TRP A 44 -0.96 11.56 0.31
C TRP A 44 0.21 11.21 -0.59
N THR A 45 0.63 12.12 -1.48
CA THR A 45 1.83 11.92 -2.30
C THR A 45 3.08 11.85 -1.43
N ALA A 46 3.24 12.78 -0.48
CA ALA A 46 4.37 12.78 0.44
C ALA A 46 4.40 11.51 1.31
N ILE A 47 3.26 11.09 1.85
CA ILE A 47 3.12 9.85 2.61
C ILE A 47 3.47 8.64 1.75
N SER A 48 3.01 8.60 0.49
CA SER A 48 3.29 7.49 -0.42
C SER A 48 4.78 7.39 -0.78
N LEU A 49 5.45 8.52 -1.01
CA LEU A 49 6.90 8.58 -1.20
C LEU A 49 7.67 8.12 0.04
N LEU A 50 7.25 8.56 1.23
CA LEU A 50 7.85 8.12 2.50
C LEU A 50 7.66 6.62 2.71
N ALA A 51 6.45 6.09 2.46
CA ALA A 51 6.16 4.67 2.56
C ALA A 51 7.03 3.86 1.59
N LEU A 52 7.16 4.29 0.33
CA LEU A 52 7.99 3.62 -0.67
C LEU A 52 9.47 3.60 -0.25
N TYR A 53 10.00 4.75 0.17
CA TYR A 53 11.36 4.84 0.69
C TYR A 53 11.58 3.95 1.91
N GLY A 54 10.65 3.99 2.87
CA GLY A 54 10.74 3.20 4.08
C GLY A 54 10.69 1.71 3.79
N LEU A 55 9.79 1.29 2.90
CA LEU A 55 9.71 -0.10 2.46
C LEU A 55 11.01 -0.53 1.80
N TYR A 56 11.56 0.30 0.89
CA TYR A 56 12.84 0.00 0.27
C TYR A 56 13.98 -0.14 1.29
N MET A 57 14.00 0.69 2.34
CA MET A 57 15.02 0.66 3.39
C MET A 57 14.78 -0.35 4.52
N ALA A 58 13.80 -1.25 4.35
CA ALA A 58 13.39 -2.24 5.32
C ALA A 58 12.97 -1.65 6.68
N HIS A 59 12.41 -0.43 6.66
CA HIS A 59 11.91 0.19 7.88
C HIS A 59 10.62 -0.48 8.35
N THR A 60 10.57 -0.79 9.64
CA THR A 60 9.42 -1.46 10.23
C THR A 60 8.16 -0.60 10.24
N TRP A 61 8.30 0.71 10.45
CA TRP A 61 7.16 1.64 10.48
C TRP A 61 6.45 1.72 9.12
N SER A 62 7.17 1.60 8.00
CA SER A 62 6.57 1.67 6.67
C SER A 62 5.78 0.40 6.32
N TRP A 63 6.17 -0.75 6.87
CA TRP A 63 5.36 -1.96 6.80
C TRP A 63 4.01 -1.74 7.52
N TRP A 64 4.03 -1.23 8.75
CA TRP A 64 2.80 -0.94 9.52
C TRP A 64 1.91 0.09 8.83
N LEU A 65 2.51 1.18 8.34
CA LEU A 65 1.79 2.21 7.60
C LEU A 65 1.09 1.62 6.37
N THR A 66 1.81 0.81 5.58
CA THR A 66 1.25 0.18 4.37
C THR A 66 0.17 -0.84 4.72
N PHE A 67 0.37 -1.62 5.79
CA PHE A 67 -0.59 -2.62 6.26
C PHE A 67 -1.92 -1.97 6.69
N PHE A 68 -1.85 -0.98 7.59
CA PHE A 68 -3.06 -0.29 8.05
C PHE A 68 -3.74 0.51 6.95
N TYR A 69 -2.98 1.17 6.08
CA TYR A 69 -3.53 1.84 4.90
C TYR A 69 -4.30 0.86 4.01
N SER A 70 -3.73 -0.32 3.75
CA SER A 70 -4.37 -1.33 2.90
C SER A 70 -5.67 -1.84 3.51
N ILE A 71 -5.70 -2.10 4.82
CA ILE A 71 -6.93 -2.48 5.53
C ILE A 71 -7.98 -1.36 5.43
N TYR A 72 -7.60 -0.12 5.72
CA TYR A 72 -8.49 1.03 5.61
C TYR A 72 -9.07 1.16 4.20
N ALA A 73 -8.22 1.04 3.17
CA ALA A 73 -8.64 1.13 1.77
C ALA A 73 -9.57 -0.02 1.36
N ILE A 74 -9.35 -1.26 1.86
CA ILE A 74 -10.27 -2.38 1.66
C ILE A 74 -11.65 -2.04 2.22
N LEU A 75 -11.73 -1.55 3.46
CA LEU A 75 -12.99 -1.21 4.11
C LEU A 75 -13.72 -0.08 3.38
N ASN A 76 -12.99 0.97 2.98
CA ASN A 76 -13.55 2.09 2.23
C ASN A 76 -14.09 1.64 0.86
N ASN A 77 -13.33 0.83 0.13
CA ASN A 77 -13.75 0.34 -1.18
C ASN A 77 -14.92 -0.65 -1.07
N LEU A 78 -15.01 -1.47 -0.01
CA LEU A 78 -16.18 -2.31 0.25
C LEU A 78 -17.45 -1.47 0.38
N GLY A 79 -17.40 -0.39 1.15
CA GLY A 79 -18.51 0.55 1.27
C GLY A 79 -18.97 1.09 -0.08
N ALA A 80 -18.03 1.54 -0.91
CA ALA A 80 -18.33 2.04 -2.25
C ALA A 80 -18.88 0.95 -3.19
N ILE A 81 -18.34 -0.27 -3.14
CA ILE A 81 -18.82 -1.40 -3.96
C ILE A 81 -20.28 -1.71 -3.64
N PHE A 82 -20.67 -1.72 -2.35
CA PHE A 82 -22.06 -1.95 -1.96
C PHE A 82 -23.02 -0.83 -2.40
N THR A 83 -22.52 0.36 -2.72
CA THR A 83 -23.31 1.49 -3.22
C THR A 83 -23.22 1.67 -4.74
N GLY A 84 -22.68 0.67 -5.47
CA GLY A 84 -22.66 0.66 -6.94
C GLY A 84 -21.41 1.30 -7.56
N ALA A 85 -20.22 1.01 -7.01
CA ALA A 85 -18.96 1.53 -7.53
C ALA A 85 -18.60 1.06 -8.95
N ASP A 86 -17.69 1.81 -9.56
CA ASP A 86 -17.13 1.53 -10.88
C ASP A 86 -16.06 0.41 -10.86
N THR A 87 -15.65 -0.01 -12.06
CA THR A 87 -14.61 -1.04 -12.23
C THR A 87 -13.27 -0.64 -11.60
N THR A 88 -12.94 0.66 -11.60
CA THR A 88 -11.69 1.18 -11.00
C THR A 88 -11.65 0.90 -9.50
N THR A 89 -12.77 1.12 -8.81
CA THR A 89 -12.88 0.88 -7.36
C THR A 89 -12.75 -0.61 -7.04
N VAL A 90 -13.35 -1.48 -7.85
CA VAL A 90 -13.21 -2.94 -7.70
C VAL A 90 -11.77 -3.38 -7.89
N LEU A 91 -11.08 -2.85 -8.91
CA LEU A 91 -9.66 -3.16 -9.13
C LEU A 91 -8.80 -2.70 -7.94
N ARG A 92 -9.01 -1.49 -7.44
CA ARG A 92 -8.31 -0.99 -6.24
C ARG A 92 -8.55 -1.87 -5.04
N PHE A 93 -9.77 -2.31 -4.80
CA PHE A 93 -10.11 -3.25 -3.73
C PHE A 93 -9.29 -4.55 -3.84
N LEU A 94 -9.24 -5.16 -5.03
CA LEU A 94 -8.47 -6.39 -5.26
C LEU A 94 -6.96 -6.18 -5.04
N LEU A 95 -6.42 -5.04 -5.49
CA LEU A 95 -5.01 -4.70 -5.26
C LEU A 95 -4.69 -4.50 -3.78
N MET A 96 -5.60 -3.93 -3.00
CA MET A 96 -5.41 -3.75 -1.56
C MET A 96 -5.50 -5.09 -0.80
N ILE A 97 -6.39 -6.00 -1.22
CA ILE A 97 -6.41 -7.38 -0.71
C ILE A 97 -5.08 -8.08 -0.99
N LEU A 98 -4.58 -7.98 -2.23
CA LEU A 98 -3.29 -8.54 -2.60
C LEU A 98 -2.17 -7.95 -1.74
N MET A 99 -2.17 -6.63 -1.51
CA MET A 99 -1.20 -5.96 -0.65
C MET A 99 -1.20 -6.55 0.78
N VAL A 100 -2.37 -6.68 1.41
CA VAL A 100 -2.49 -7.28 2.75
C VAL A 100 -1.98 -8.72 2.75
N ALA A 101 -2.37 -9.53 1.76
CA ALA A 101 -1.95 -10.92 1.64
C ALA A 101 -0.43 -11.06 1.48
N LEU A 102 0.22 -10.15 0.75
CA LEU A 102 1.69 -10.13 0.62
C LEU A 102 2.36 -9.69 1.91
N LEU A 103 1.85 -8.64 2.56
CA LEU A 103 2.42 -8.12 3.81
C LEU A 103 2.39 -9.14 4.94
N THR A 104 1.39 -10.04 4.96
CA THR A 104 1.24 -11.10 5.97
C THR A 104 2.04 -12.37 5.67
N LYS A 105 2.73 -12.46 4.51
CA LYS A 105 3.59 -13.61 4.22
C LYS A 105 4.78 -13.66 5.17
N LYS A 106 5.12 -14.87 5.64
CA LYS A 106 6.27 -15.12 6.53
C LYS A 106 7.58 -14.55 5.99
N SER A 107 7.83 -14.67 4.68
CA SER A 107 9.03 -14.15 4.02
C SER A 107 9.14 -12.62 4.09
N VAL A 108 8.01 -11.92 4.05
CA VAL A 108 7.91 -10.45 4.15
C VAL A 108 8.01 -10.00 5.59
N ILE A 109 7.32 -10.69 6.51
CA ILE A 109 7.42 -10.41 7.95
C ILE A 109 8.85 -10.59 8.46
N ALA A 110 9.55 -11.62 7.99
CA ALA A 110 10.97 -11.83 8.34
C ALA A 110 11.89 -10.70 7.84
N GLU A 111 11.53 -10.07 6.70
CA GLU A 111 12.27 -8.95 6.12
C GLU A 111 12.09 -7.67 6.93
N TYR A 112 10.83 -7.28 7.21
CA TYR A 112 10.50 -6.00 7.84
C TYR A 112 10.47 -6.04 9.37
N ARG A 113 10.42 -7.24 9.95
CA ARG A 113 10.40 -7.50 11.41
C ARG A 113 9.42 -6.60 12.18
N PRO A 114 8.11 -6.61 11.86
CA PRO A 114 7.08 -5.78 12.50
C PRO A 114 6.89 -5.93 14.02
N ASN A 115 7.71 -6.74 14.69
CA ASN A 115 7.55 -7.11 16.10
C ASN A 115 6.13 -7.64 16.37
N LEU A 116 5.67 -8.50 15.46
CA LEU A 116 4.48 -9.31 15.69
C LEU A 116 4.89 -10.35 16.74
N THR A 117 4.38 -10.23 17.96
CA THR A 117 4.38 -11.34 18.91
C THR A 117 3.60 -12.46 18.25
N TYR A 118 4.29 -13.34 17.54
CA TYR A 118 3.67 -14.50 16.92
C TYR A 118 3.09 -15.33 18.06
N ILE A 119 1.76 -15.45 18.10
CA ILE A 119 1.14 -16.56 18.80
C ILE A 119 1.45 -17.76 17.91
N GLU A 120 2.49 -18.51 18.27
CA GLU A 120 2.78 -19.79 17.62
C GLU A 120 1.53 -20.68 17.76
N GLY A 121 0.87 -21.02 16.63
CA GLY A 121 -0.22 -22.00 16.65
C GLY A 121 -1.53 -21.68 15.93
N TRP A 122 -1.56 -20.72 14.98
CA TRP A 122 -2.70 -20.55 14.06
C TRP A 122 -2.27 -20.84 12.61
#